data_AF-A0A521TLP7-F1
#
_entry.id   AF-A0A521TLP7-F1
#
_cell.length_a   1.000
_cell.length_b   1.000
_cell.length_c   1.000
_cell.angle_alpha   90.00
_cell.angle_beta   90.00
_cell.angle_gamma   90.00
#
_symmetry.space_group_name_H-M   'P 1'
#
loop_
_entity.id
_entity.type
_entity.pdbx_description
1 polymer ?
#
loop_
_entity_poly.entity_id
_entity_poly.type
_entity_poly.pdbx_seq_one_letter_code
_entity_poly.pdbx_strand_id
1 'polypeptide(L)'
;MTRTLACLGATILAGCLNTVTIAVPHDGAPDAGTPWDLGAPEVIAWVDAGGPTTNVDVAPLRDVTTTGDGGEVPTASCSATRCAAGEQCCLTTGRCFDPRLSTGACTAPPQDSRRERTCASNADCAASEFCESDRDFCLGAGHCTQRGNCGTCVTGTPGRCTVCGCDGVNYPDIQTSCLAGVRAVGHASGACGARSTDPDAGLARIACATAAHCPAGQSCCAITGVCFDTTCSACCREPPAGTRFPCVTNAQCQRGEFCQSDGCDTPGGCVSIRSPSNCSGVVEQVCGCDGRTYVNTCWAASGGTRVAHSGACP
;
A
#
# COMPACT_ATOMS: atom_id res chain seq x y z
N MET A 1 34.41 -35.78 -50.74
CA MET A 1 35.67 -35.75 -51.51
C MET A 1 36.55 -34.66 -50.93
N THR A 2 37.77 -35.05 -50.59
CA THR A 2 38.82 -34.32 -49.86
C THR A 2 39.28 -33.05 -50.58
N ARG A 3 39.41 -31.92 -49.86
CA ARG A 3 40.45 -30.91 -50.16
C ARG A 3 40.95 -30.24 -48.88
N THR A 4 42.22 -30.50 -48.61
CA THR A 4 43.08 -29.95 -47.55
C THR A 4 43.56 -28.55 -47.94
N LEU A 5 43.54 -27.58 -47.02
CA LEU A 5 44.46 -26.43 -47.05
C LEU A 5 45.16 -26.30 -45.69
N ALA A 6 46.48 -26.10 -45.77
CA ALA A 6 47.45 -26.23 -44.71
C ALA A 6 47.50 -25.00 -43.77
N CYS A 7 47.66 -25.26 -42.47
CA CYS A 7 48.12 -24.31 -41.47
C CYS A 7 49.65 -24.34 -41.36
N LEU A 8 50.28 -23.17 -41.25
CA LEU A 8 51.68 -23.00 -40.81
C LEU A 8 51.69 -22.09 -39.58
N GLY A 9 52.38 -22.53 -38.52
CA GLY A 9 52.87 -21.66 -37.43
C GLY A 9 52.22 -21.88 -36.06
N ALA A 10 52.93 -22.61 -35.19
CA ALA A 10 52.64 -22.92 -33.79
C ALA A 10 52.37 -21.66 -32.92
N THR A 11 51.51 -21.69 -31.91
CA THR A 11 51.83 -22.14 -30.53
C THR A 11 50.55 -22.53 -29.75
N ILE A 12 50.68 -23.58 -28.95
CA ILE A 12 49.68 -24.36 -28.15
C ILE A 12 49.41 -23.59 -26.81
N LEU A 13 48.20 -23.43 -26.23
CA LEU A 13 47.33 -24.40 -25.53
C LEU A 13 45.93 -23.82 -25.20
N ALA A 14 44.89 -24.64 -25.46
CA ALA A 14 43.60 -24.85 -24.76
C ALA A 14 42.64 -23.66 -24.51
N GLY A 15 41.34 -23.69 -24.86
CA GLY A 15 40.44 -24.81 -25.20
C GLY A 15 39.12 -24.32 -25.83
N CYS A 16 38.34 -25.29 -26.29
CA CYS A 16 37.45 -25.26 -27.44
C CYS A 16 36.07 -24.57 -27.33
N LEU A 17 35.55 -24.33 -28.54
CA LEU A 17 34.24 -23.91 -29.05
C LEU A 17 32.97 -24.41 -28.32
N ASN A 18 31.89 -23.64 -28.50
CA ASN A 18 30.66 -24.17 -29.10
C ASN A 18 30.01 -23.14 -30.04
N THR A 19 29.81 -23.55 -31.30
CA THR A 19 29.08 -22.84 -32.35
C THR A 19 27.57 -23.09 -32.22
N VAL A 20 26.74 -22.05 -32.37
CA VAL A 20 25.30 -22.18 -32.59
C VAL A 20 24.95 -21.52 -33.92
N THR A 21 24.40 -22.32 -34.83
CA THR A 21 23.90 -21.94 -36.16
C THR A 21 22.47 -21.42 -36.02
N ILE A 22 22.16 -20.23 -36.55
CA ILE A 22 20.77 -19.75 -36.70
C ILE A 22 20.46 -19.69 -38.19
N ALA A 23 19.39 -20.40 -38.58
CA ALA A 23 18.84 -20.38 -39.94
C ALA A 23 17.87 -19.20 -40.10
N VAL A 24 17.98 -18.48 -41.21
CA VAL A 24 17.04 -17.44 -41.66
C VAL A 24 16.25 -17.99 -42.84
N PRO A 25 14.91 -17.92 -42.85
CA PRO A 25 14.13 -18.11 -44.07
C PRO A 25 13.93 -16.78 -44.81
N HIS A 26 14.04 -16.88 -46.13
CA HIS A 26 14.00 -15.81 -47.11
C HIS A 26 12.68 -15.85 -47.91
N ASP A 27 12.27 -14.65 -48.36
CA ASP A 27 11.58 -14.32 -49.62
C ASP A 27 10.09 -13.96 -49.64
N GLY A 28 9.84 -12.77 -50.22
CA GLY A 28 8.56 -12.32 -50.78
C GLY A 28 8.45 -10.78 -50.93
N ALA A 29 8.75 -10.24 -52.12
CA ALA A 29 8.52 -8.84 -52.56
C ALA A 29 7.53 -8.82 -53.76
N PRO A 30 7.20 -7.69 -54.46
CA PRO A 30 7.24 -6.23 -54.17
C PRO A 30 5.91 -5.48 -54.56
N ASP A 31 5.79 -4.15 -54.33
CA ASP A 31 5.56 -3.14 -55.41
C ASP A 31 5.08 -1.72 -54.96
N ALA A 32 5.73 -0.72 -55.59
CA ALA A 32 5.26 0.61 -56.03
C ALA A 32 4.96 1.80 -55.07
N GLY A 33 5.64 2.94 -55.31
CA GLY A 33 4.93 4.23 -55.49
C GLY A 33 5.32 5.48 -54.68
N THR A 34 6.31 6.24 -55.18
CA THR A 34 6.44 7.74 -55.19
C THR A 34 6.82 8.58 -53.93
N PRO A 35 7.45 9.78 -54.15
CA PRO A 35 8.28 10.48 -53.15
C PRO A 35 7.91 11.96 -52.88
N TRP A 36 7.85 12.40 -51.62
CA TRP A 36 7.97 13.80 -51.14
C TRP A 36 8.16 13.71 -49.61
N ASP A 37 8.83 14.55 -48.83
CA ASP A 37 9.92 15.52 -48.93
C ASP A 37 10.16 15.93 -47.43
N LEU A 38 11.35 16.46 -47.10
CA LEU A 38 11.73 17.19 -45.87
C LEU A 38 12.11 16.43 -44.57
N GLY A 39 13.36 16.63 -44.13
CA GLY A 39 13.71 16.81 -42.71
C GLY A 39 14.68 15.82 -42.06
N ALA A 40 15.99 16.11 -42.09
CA ALA A 40 17.04 15.46 -41.29
C ALA A 40 16.96 15.85 -39.78
N PRO A 41 17.83 15.32 -38.89
CA PRO A 41 18.29 13.93 -38.71
C PRO A 41 18.01 13.41 -37.27
N GLU A 42 17.74 12.11 -37.12
CA GLU A 42 17.76 11.45 -35.82
C GLU A 42 19.21 11.20 -35.37
N VAL A 43 19.57 11.70 -34.19
CA VAL A 43 20.79 11.33 -33.48
C VAL A 43 20.55 9.98 -32.81
N ILE A 44 21.06 8.92 -33.43
CA ILE A 44 21.15 7.58 -32.84
C ILE A 44 22.23 7.63 -31.77
N ALA A 45 21.83 7.67 -30.50
CA ALA A 45 22.72 7.42 -29.37
C ALA A 45 22.94 5.91 -29.21
N TRP A 46 24.21 5.55 -29.10
CA TRP A 46 24.73 4.20 -28.95
C TRP A 46 24.26 3.59 -27.62
N VAL A 47 23.69 2.38 -27.68
CA VAL A 47 23.43 1.55 -26.50
C VAL A 47 24.52 0.48 -26.48
N ASP A 48 25.52 0.68 -25.63
CA ASP A 48 26.49 -0.35 -25.31
C ASP A 48 25.81 -1.41 -24.43
N ALA A 49 25.61 -2.60 -25.00
CA ALA A 49 25.17 -3.78 -24.27
C ALA A 49 26.40 -4.59 -23.84
N GLY A 50 26.65 -4.69 -22.54
CA GLY A 50 27.56 -5.69 -21.98
C GLY A 50 28.03 -5.44 -20.56
N GLY A 51 27.47 -6.15 -19.57
CA GLY A 51 28.06 -6.32 -18.24
C GLY A 51 27.20 -7.24 -17.35
N PRO A 52 27.77 -8.25 -16.68
CA PRO A 52 27.02 -9.31 -16.00
C PRO A 52 26.36 -8.82 -14.71
N THR A 53 25.25 -9.47 -14.33
CA THR A 53 24.53 -9.25 -13.07
C THR A 53 25.43 -9.60 -11.88
N THR A 54 26.22 -8.65 -11.41
CA THR A 54 26.71 -8.64 -10.03
C THR A 54 25.57 -8.17 -9.14
N ASN A 55 25.37 -8.85 -8.02
CA ASN A 55 24.49 -8.43 -6.93
C ASN A 55 24.54 -6.90 -6.80
N VAL A 56 23.36 -6.25 -6.79
CA VAL A 56 23.29 -4.87 -6.34
C VAL A 56 23.69 -4.93 -4.88
N ASP A 57 24.95 -4.64 -4.61
CA ASP A 57 25.38 -4.20 -3.29
C ASP A 57 24.47 -3.02 -2.98
N VAL A 58 23.46 -3.26 -2.13
CA VAL A 58 22.75 -2.19 -1.47
C VAL A 58 23.84 -1.46 -0.71
N ALA A 59 24.27 -0.32 -1.24
CA ALA A 59 25.20 0.55 -0.56
C ALA A 59 24.69 0.67 0.88
N PRO A 60 25.53 0.40 1.91
CA PRO A 60 25.10 0.61 3.28
C PRO A 60 24.56 2.04 3.33
N LEU A 61 23.35 2.18 3.87
CA LEU A 61 22.70 3.48 4.08
C LEU A 61 23.79 4.45 4.47
N ARG A 62 24.08 5.41 3.58
CA ARG A 62 24.93 6.52 3.98
C ARG A 62 24.26 7.08 5.21
N ASP A 63 25.00 7.02 6.32
CA ASP A 63 24.67 7.74 7.52
C ASP A 63 24.26 9.14 7.07
N VAL A 64 23.01 9.52 7.32
CA VAL A 64 22.52 10.88 7.05
C VAL A 64 23.14 11.76 8.14
N THR A 65 24.46 11.86 8.10
CA THR A 65 25.27 12.76 8.88
C THR A 65 26.16 13.47 7.88
N THR A 66 25.73 14.69 7.56
CA THR A 66 26.53 15.77 6.98
C THR A 66 26.96 15.61 5.51
N THR A 67 26.03 15.89 4.59
CA THR A 67 26.41 16.64 3.38
C THR A 67 26.20 18.12 3.68
N GLY A 68 27.29 18.88 3.61
CA GLY A 68 27.39 20.30 3.96
C GLY A 68 26.69 21.25 3.01
N ASP A 69 25.38 21.07 2.82
CA ASP A 69 24.48 22.04 2.19
C ASP A 69 23.18 22.07 2.97
N GLY A 70 23.14 22.73 4.13
CA GLY A 70 21.92 23.19 4.82
C GLY A 70 20.71 22.24 4.84
N GLY A 71 20.93 20.93 4.75
CA GLY A 71 19.92 19.96 4.37
C GLY A 71 19.02 19.70 5.56
N GLU A 72 17.79 20.17 5.46
CA GLU A 72 16.75 19.95 6.45
C GLU A 72 16.72 18.46 6.81
N VAL A 73 16.98 18.13 8.08
CA VAL A 73 16.76 16.77 8.60
C VAL A 73 15.35 16.37 8.19
N PRO A 74 15.12 15.20 7.56
CA PRO A 74 13.77 14.83 7.13
C PRO A 74 12.84 14.91 8.33
N THR A 75 11.98 15.94 8.31
CA THR A 75 11.02 16.20 9.36
C THR A 75 10.04 15.06 9.39
N ALA A 76 9.81 14.46 10.56
CA ALA A 76 8.76 13.47 10.72
C ALA A 76 7.43 14.06 10.23
N SER A 77 6.59 13.24 9.58
CA SER A 77 5.26 13.67 9.15
C SER A 77 4.19 13.02 10.01
N CYS A 78 3.24 13.83 10.47
CA CYS A 78 2.01 13.40 11.11
C CYS A 78 0.85 13.54 10.13
N SER A 79 0.56 12.45 9.43
CA SER A 79 -0.28 12.51 8.23
C SER A 79 0.31 13.58 7.26
N ALA A 80 -0.49 14.49 6.73
CA ALA A 80 -0.04 15.62 5.91
C ALA A 80 0.80 16.70 6.63
N THR A 81 0.90 16.67 7.95
CA THR A 81 1.55 17.75 8.72
C THR A 81 3.02 17.44 8.93
N ARG A 82 3.91 18.28 8.39
CA ARG A 82 5.34 18.19 8.71
C ARG A 82 5.58 18.69 10.14
N CYS A 83 6.26 17.88 10.94
CA CYS A 83 6.68 18.25 12.29
C CYS A 83 7.92 19.13 12.25
N ALA A 84 8.18 19.89 13.31
CA ALA A 84 9.41 20.69 13.39
C ALA A 84 10.65 19.79 13.51
N ALA A 85 11.83 20.37 13.29
CA ALA A 85 13.09 19.65 13.47
C ALA A 85 13.21 19.14 14.92
N GLY A 86 13.48 17.83 15.07
CA GLY A 86 13.56 17.16 16.37
C GLY A 86 12.22 16.65 16.92
N GLU A 87 11.09 17.09 16.35
CA GLU A 87 9.78 16.53 16.67
C GLU A 87 9.53 15.23 15.93
N GLN A 88 8.69 14.39 16.54
CA GLN A 88 8.19 13.15 15.97
C GLN A 88 6.68 13.17 15.87
N CYS A 89 6.15 12.33 15.00
CA CYS A 89 4.71 12.13 14.96
C CYS A 89 4.25 11.21 16.09
N CYS A 90 3.26 11.66 16.85
CA CYS A 90 2.48 10.79 17.70
C CYS A 90 1.36 10.13 16.88
N LEU A 91 1.56 8.86 16.52
CA LEU A 91 0.68 8.12 15.64
C LEU A 91 -0.67 7.81 16.30
N THR A 92 -0.79 7.82 17.62
CA THR A 92 -2.08 7.63 18.31
C THR A 92 -2.93 8.90 18.39
N THR A 93 -2.33 10.09 18.26
CA THR A 93 -3.03 11.38 18.37
C THR A 93 -3.00 12.22 17.10
N GLY A 94 -2.12 11.91 16.16
CA GLY A 94 -1.88 12.69 14.95
C GLY A 94 -1.21 14.04 15.23
N ARG A 95 -0.48 14.18 16.34
CA ARG A 95 0.18 15.44 16.74
C ARG A 95 1.69 15.29 16.76
N CYS A 96 2.39 16.32 16.31
CA CYS A 96 3.83 16.43 16.47
C CYS A 96 4.18 16.69 17.94
N PHE A 97 5.28 16.10 18.40
CA PHE A 97 5.81 16.32 19.75
C PHE A 97 7.33 16.14 19.76
N ASP A 98 8.04 16.86 20.64
CA ASP A 98 9.45 16.59 20.92
C ASP A 98 9.57 15.54 22.05
N PRO A 99 10.08 14.32 21.77
CA PRO A 99 10.21 13.27 22.77
C PRO A 99 11.18 13.62 23.91
N ARG A 100 12.10 14.58 23.72
CA ARG A 100 13.06 15.02 24.73
C ARG A 100 12.45 16.01 25.73
N LEU A 101 11.44 16.76 25.29
CA LEU A 101 10.79 17.80 26.09
C LEU A 101 9.48 17.32 26.70
N SER A 102 8.82 16.32 26.10
CA SER A 102 7.47 15.89 26.47
C SER A 102 7.34 14.36 26.54
N THR A 103 7.96 13.74 27.55
CA THR A 103 8.04 12.28 27.75
C THR A 103 6.70 11.54 27.98
N GLY A 104 5.57 12.26 28.03
CA GLY A 104 4.22 11.70 28.11
C GLY A 104 3.27 12.18 27.01
N ALA A 105 3.73 12.96 26.04
CA ALA A 105 2.86 13.48 24.97
C ALA A 105 2.43 12.38 23.98
N CYS A 106 3.21 11.30 23.88
CA CYS A 106 2.89 10.14 23.08
C CYS A 106 3.26 8.86 23.83
N THR A 107 2.33 8.33 24.61
CA THR A 107 2.57 7.10 25.37
C THR A 107 2.22 5.89 24.52
N ALA A 108 3.19 4.98 24.36
CA ALA A 108 2.94 3.67 23.74
C ALA A 108 1.87 2.89 24.53
N PRO A 109 0.99 2.14 23.85
CA PRO A 109 0.05 1.24 24.52
C PRO A 109 0.77 0.22 25.39
N PRO A 110 0.10 -0.38 26.40
CA PRO A 110 0.66 -1.50 27.15
C PRO A 110 1.10 -2.63 26.22
N GLN A 111 2.18 -3.32 26.58
CA GLN A 111 2.68 -4.46 25.81
C GLN A 111 1.59 -5.53 25.66
N ASP A 112 1.52 -6.13 24.47
CA ASP A 112 0.58 -7.20 24.22
C ASP A 112 1.08 -8.55 24.77
N SER A 113 0.18 -9.53 24.88
CA SER A 113 0.53 -10.87 25.36
C SER A 113 1.47 -11.65 24.41
N ARG A 114 1.74 -11.14 23.20
CA ARG A 114 2.60 -11.78 22.19
C ARG A 114 4.06 -11.33 22.27
N ARG A 115 4.42 -10.46 23.23
CA ARG A 115 5.78 -9.91 23.46
C ARG A 115 6.28 -9.02 22.32
N GLU A 116 5.39 -8.51 21.47
CA GLU A 116 5.75 -7.53 20.45
C GLU A 116 5.75 -6.14 21.08
N ARG A 117 6.82 -5.37 20.83
CA ARG A 117 6.97 -4.05 21.42
C ARG A 117 5.97 -3.09 20.78
N THR A 118 4.91 -2.78 21.52
CA THR A 118 3.92 -1.77 21.12
C THR A 118 4.55 -0.40 20.99
N CYS A 119 4.02 0.42 20.08
CA CYS A 119 4.50 1.76 19.82
C CYS A 119 3.32 2.72 19.53
N ALA A 120 3.52 3.98 19.88
CA ALA A 120 2.71 5.12 19.47
C ALA A 120 3.51 6.10 18.60
N SER A 121 4.82 5.94 18.49
CA SER A 121 5.70 6.72 17.62
C SER A 121 6.90 5.88 17.18
N ASN A 122 7.62 6.32 16.15
CA ASN A 122 8.92 5.75 15.81
C ASN A 122 9.94 5.93 16.96
N ALA A 123 9.72 6.89 17.86
CA ALA A 123 10.55 7.13 19.05
C ALA A 123 10.52 5.96 20.04
N ASP A 124 9.47 5.15 20.01
CA ASP A 124 9.31 3.98 20.90
C ASP A 124 10.09 2.75 20.37
N CYS A 125 10.57 2.83 19.13
CA CYS A 125 11.23 1.73 18.43
C CYS A 125 12.74 1.93 18.37
N ALA A 126 13.48 0.83 18.15
CA ALA A 126 14.91 0.92 17.90
C ALA A 126 15.18 1.69 16.59
N ALA A 127 16.39 2.22 16.41
CA ALA A 127 16.75 2.95 15.19
C ALA A 127 16.60 2.11 13.90
N SER A 128 16.76 0.79 13.98
CA SER A 128 16.54 -0.15 12.87
C SER A 128 15.07 -0.55 12.68
N GLU A 129 14.17 -0.05 13.52
CA GLU A 129 12.76 -0.38 13.54
C GLU A 129 11.90 0.85 13.23
N PHE A 130 10.66 0.62 12.82
CA PHE A 130 9.65 1.67 12.72
C PHE A 130 8.33 1.16 13.31
N CYS A 131 7.45 2.10 13.63
CA CYS A 131 6.16 1.80 14.22
C CYS A 131 5.13 1.45 13.13
N GLU A 132 5.00 0.17 12.81
CA GLU A 132 4.01 -0.35 11.86
C GLU A 132 2.61 -0.31 12.47
N SER A 133 1.58 -0.15 11.65
CA SER A 133 0.18 -0.06 12.12
C SER A 133 -0.47 -1.45 12.15
N ASP A 134 -1.20 -1.77 13.22
CA ASP A 134 -1.94 -3.04 13.36
C ASP A 134 -3.17 -3.13 12.43
N ARG A 135 -3.57 -2.00 11.86
CA ARG A 135 -4.79 -1.82 11.06
C ARG A 135 -4.53 -1.32 9.64
N ASP A 136 -3.28 -1.27 9.19
CA ASP A 136 -2.88 -0.65 7.90
C ASP A 136 -3.37 0.81 7.73
N PHE A 137 -3.43 1.55 8.84
CA PHE A 137 -3.85 2.95 8.93
C PHE A 137 -2.68 3.89 9.13
N CYS A 138 -2.91 5.17 8.84
CA CYS A 138 -1.92 6.22 9.09
C CYS A 138 -1.76 6.52 10.58
N LEU A 139 -2.88 6.61 11.31
CA LEU A 139 -2.87 6.80 12.76
C LEU A 139 -3.44 5.57 13.46
N GLY A 140 -3.01 5.38 14.70
CA GLY A 140 -3.34 4.26 15.55
C GLY A 140 -2.09 3.71 16.25
N ALA A 141 -2.34 2.90 17.28
CA ALA A 141 -1.33 2.05 17.89
C ALA A 141 -0.64 1.15 16.85
N GLY A 142 0.51 0.63 17.22
CA GLY A 142 1.31 -0.21 16.36
C GLY A 142 2.27 -1.11 17.10
N HIS A 143 3.07 -1.82 16.33
CA HIS A 143 4.21 -2.60 16.81
C HIS A 143 5.50 -2.20 16.10
N CYS A 144 6.61 -2.25 16.84
CA CYS A 144 7.93 -2.03 16.28
C CYS A 144 8.34 -3.21 15.39
N THR A 145 8.52 -2.95 14.10
CA THR A 145 8.96 -3.94 13.12
C THR A 145 10.27 -3.50 12.48
N GLN A 146 11.04 -4.46 11.95
CA GLN A 146 12.33 -4.19 11.33
C GLN A 146 12.16 -3.45 10.00
N ARG A 147 12.86 -2.32 9.85
CA ARG A 147 12.81 -1.50 8.62
C ARG A 147 13.28 -2.22 7.37
N GLY A 148 14.07 -3.28 7.51
CA GLY A 148 14.61 -4.06 6.40
C GLY A 148 13.75 -5.22 5.92
N ASN A 149 12.58 -5.46 6.52
CA ASN A 149 11.74 -6.62 6.19
C ASN A 149 10.24 -6.32 6.35
N CYS A 150 9.75 -5.36 5.57
CA CYS A 150 8.37 -4.87 5.66
C CYS A 150 7.48 -5.47 4.56
N GLY A 151 7.95 -6.57 3.96
CA GLY A 151 7.32 -7.23 2.84
C GLY A 151 7.81 -6.73 1.48
N THR A 152 7.60 -7.55 0.47
CA THR A 152 7.85 -7.22 -0.93
C THR A 152 6.54 -7.26 -1.71
N CYS A 153 6.41 -6.40 -2.71
CA CYS A 153 5.33 -6.57 -3.67
C CYS A 153 5.67 -7.73 -4.63
N VAL A 154 4.67 -8.52 -5.03
CA VAL A 154 4.86 -9.54 -6.05
C VAL A 154 5.01 -8.84 -7.40
N THR A 155 6.21 -8.93 -7.99
CA THR A 155 6.54 -8.32 -9.27
C THR A 155 5.80 -9.03 -10.41
N GLY A 156 5.07 -8.28 -11.25
CA GLY A 156 4.31 -8.83 -12.39
C GLY A 156 3.27 -7.88 -12.99
N THR A 157 3.02 -6.71 -12.37
CA THR A 157 2.14 -5.69 -12.94
C THR A 157 2.74 -4.30 -12.72
N PRO A 158 3.07 -3.55 -13.78
CA PRO A 158 3.58 -2.18 -13.67
C PRO A 158 2.59 -1.29 -12.90
N GLY A 159 3.07 -0.48 -11.95
CA GLY A 159 2.26 0.48 -11.18
C GLY A 159 1.46 -0.08 -9.99
N ARG A 160 1.60 -1.37 -9.66
CA ARG A 160 0.90 -2.00 -8.52
C ARG A 160 1.68 -2.06 -7.21
N CYS A 161 2.97 -1.70 -7.22
CA CYS A 161 3.77 -1.65 -6.00
C CYS A 161 3.76 -0.26 -5.36
N THR A 162 3.48 0.79 -6.14
CA THR A 162 3.49 2.16 -5.62
C THR A 162 2.51 2.26 -4.47
N VAL A 163 2.93 2.85 -3.35
CA VAL A 163 2.07 3.07 -2.20
C VAL A 163 2.00 4.54 -1.86
N CYS A 164 0.85 4.98 -1.37
CA CYS A 164 0.71 6.29 -0.75
C CYS A 164 1.22 6.22 0.70
N GLY A 165 2.33 6.92 0.96
CA GLY A 165 2.80 7.18 2.31
C GLY A 165 1.87 8.14 3.04
N CYS A 166 1.74 7.96 4.34
CA CYS A 166 0.95 8.84 5.19
C CYS A 166 1.51 10.26 5.29
N ASP A 167 2.74 10.48 4.84
CA ASP A 167 3.37 11.80 4.64
C ASP A 167 2.98 12.47 3.31
N GLY A 168 2.23 11.77 2.45
CA GLY A 168 1.80 12.24 1.14
C GLY A 168 2.79 11.96 0.02
N VAL A 169 3.88 11.23 0.30
CA VAL A 169 4.85 10.82 -0.71
C VAL A 169 4.40 9.51 -1.35
N ASN A 170 4.55 9.44 -2.67
CA ASN A 170 4.39 8.20 -3.42
C ASN A 170 5.69 7.41 -3.34
N TYR A 171 5.66 6.29 -2.65
CA TYR A 171 6.80 5.38 -2.58
C TYR A 171 6.69 4.32 -3.67
N PRO A 172 7.81 3.87 -4.26
CA PRO A 172 7.79 2.84 -5.31
C PRO A 172 7.28 1.49 -4.79
N ASP A 173 7.47 1.20 -3.51
CA ASP A 173 6.99 0.01 -2.80
C ASP A 173 6.88 0.25 -1.28
N ILE A 174 6.24 -0.71 -0.59
CA ILE A 174 6.07 -0.69 0.87
C ILE A 174 7.40 -0.68 1.61
N GLN A 175 8.39 -1.42 1.10
CA GLN A 175 9.72 -1.54 1.70
C GLN A 175 10.44 -0.18 1.72
N THR A 176 10.29 0.64 0.67
CA THR A 176 10.88 1.97 0.59
C THR A 176 10.22 2.94 1.57
N SER A 177 8.89 2.90 1.71
CA SER A 177 8.17 3.71 2.72
C SER A 177 8.58 3.34 4.14
N CYS A 178 8.77 2.05 4.39
CA CYS A 178 9.21 1.51 5.66
C CYS A 178 10.64 1.93 6.03
N LEU A 179 11.58 1.89 5.07
CA LEU A 179 12.94 2.40 5.28
C LEU A 179 12.93 3.88 5.65
N ALA A 180 12.02 4.67 5.05
CA ALA A 180 11.79 6.06 5.42
C ALA A 180 11.08 6.23 6.78
N GLY A 181 10.58 5.16 7.40
CA GLY A 181 9.85 5.19 8.67
C GLY A 181 8.43 5.75 8.54
N VAL A 182 7.86 5.65 7.35
CA VAL A 182 6.55 6.18 7.00
C VAL A 182 5.59 5.02 6.82
N ARG A 183 4.47 5.05 7.56
CA ARG A 183 3.35 4.14 7.32
C ARG A 183 2.76 4.40 5.94
N ALA A 184 2.33 3.36 5.24
CA ALA A 184 1.66 3.49 3.95
C ALA A 184 0.28 2.84 3.99
N VAL A 185 -0.62 3.37 3.17
CA VAL A 185 -2.01 2.90 3.11
C VAL A 185 -2.08 1.67 2.21
N GLY A 186 -2.02 0.47 2.79
CA GLY A 186 -1.91 -0.80 2.06
C GLY A 186 -3.17 -1.29 1.34
N HIS A 187 -4.34 -0.68 1.60
CA HIS A 187 -5.63 -1.12 1.08
C HIS A 187 -6.17 -0.28 -0.09
N ALA A 188 -5.47 0.79 -0.46
CA ALA A 188 -5.92 1.76 -1.44
C ALA A 188 -5.03 1.72 -2.69
N SER A 189 -5.65 2.02 -3.83
CA SER A 189 -5.11 1.73 -5.16
C SER A 189 -3.88 2.58 -5.51
N GLY A 190 -2.69 2.22 -5.05
CA GLY A 190 -1.46 2.78 -5.57
C GLY A 190 -1.03 4.11 -4.91
N ALA A 191 -0.59 5.05 -5.76
CA ALA A 191 -0.18 6.38 -5.37
C ALA A 191 -1.27 7.20 -4.66
N CYS A 192 -0.88 8.21 -3.90
CA CYS A 192 -1.79 9.19 -3.30
C CYS A 192 -2.66 9.85 -4.36
N GLY A 193 -3.97 9.82 -4.15
CA GLY A 193 -4.98 10.37 -5.06
C GLY A 193 -5.27 9.51 -6.29
N ALA A 194 -4.60 8.37 -6.44
CA ALA A 194 -4.89 7.45 -7.54
C ALA A 194 -6.29 6.84 -7.39
N ARG A 195 -7.01 6.82 -8.51
CA ARG A 195 -8.33 6.21 -8.60
C ARG A 195 -8.16 4.80 -9.13
N SER A 196 -8.89 3.84 -8.56
CA SER A 196 -8.97 2.52 -9.18
C SER A 196 -9.47 2.64 -10.61
N THR A 197 -8.73 2.07 -11.55
CA THR A 197 -9.18 1.88 -12.93
C THR A 197 -9.96 0.59 -13.10
N ASP A 198 -10.04 -0.24 -12.06
CA ASP A 198 -10.81 -1.48 -12.05
C ASP A 198 -12.30 -1.14 -11.86
N PRO A 199 -13.14 -1.34 -12.89
CA PRO A 199 -14.57 -1.07 -12.81
C PRO A 199 -15.30 -2.00 -11.84
N ASP A 200 -14.71 -3.14 -11.47
CA ASP A 200 -15.29 -4.15 -10.58
C ASP A 200 -14.82 -4.02 -9.13
N ALA A 201 -13.86 -3.13 -8.83
CA ALA A 201 -13.30 -2.94 -7.49
C ALA A 201 -14.30 -2.40 -6.44
N GLY A 202 -15.53 -2.10 -6.82
CA GLY A 202 -16.54 -1.51 -5.94
C GLY A 202 -16.17 -0.08 -5.53
N LEU A 203 -16.44 0.30 -4.26
CA LEU A 203 -15.96 1.55 -3.70
C LEU A 203 -14.42 1.53 -3.63
N ALA A 204 -13.79 2.02 -4.69
CA ALA A 204 -12.36 2.23 -4.75
C ALA A 204 -11.95 3.28 -3.71
N ARG A 205 -11.36 2.83 -2.61
CA ARG A 205 -10.77 3.71 -1.60
C ARG A 205 -9.59 4.44 -2.24
N ILE A 206 -9.63 5.76 -2.24
CA ILE A 206 -8.53 6.60 -2.73
C ILE A 206 -7.58 6.84 -1.56
N ALA A 207 -6.33 6.42 -1.72
CA ALA A 207 -5.28 6.63 -0.73
C ALA A 207 -4.95 8.12 -0.66
N CYS A 208 -4.72 8.65 0.53
CA CYS A 208 -4.39 10.06 0.70
C CYS A 208 -3.59 10.31 1.98
N ALA A 209 -2.80 11.37 1.96
CA ALA A 209 -2.36 12.07 3.17
C ALA A 209 -2.99 13.45 3.35
N THR A 210 -3.21 14.19 2.25
CA THR A 210 -3.77 15.54 2.23
C THR A 210 -5.14 15.56 1.56
N ALA A 211 -5.96 16.57 1.84
CA ALA A 211 -7.24 16.79 1.16
C ALA A 211 -7.07 17.01 -0.36
N ALA A 212 -5.90 17.46 -0.83
CA ALA A 212 -5.62 17.69 -2.25
C ALA A 212 -5.60 16.38 -3.07
N HIS A 213 -5.39 15.24 -2.42
CA HIS A 213 -5.48 13.93 -3.08
C HIS A 213 -6.93 13.46 -3.28
N CYS A 214 -7.91 14.13 -2.67
CA CYS A 214 -9.29 13.70 -2.69
C CYS A 214 -10.14 14.43 -3.73
N PRO A 215 -11.17 13.78 -4.30
CA PRO A 215 -12.14 14.45 -5.17
C PRO A 215 -12.87 15.60 -4.48
N ALA A 216 -13.51 16.47 -5.27
CA ALA A 216 -14.37 17.53 -4.75
C ALA A 216 -15.48 16.95 -3.84
N GLY A 217 -15.74 17.62 -2.71
CA GLY A 217 -16.70 17.15 -1.69
C GLY A 217 -16.13 16.12 -0.72
N GLN A 218 -14.89 15.66 -0.92
CA GLN A 218 -14.21 14.72 -0.04
C GLN A 218 -13.04 15.38 0.69
N SER A 219 -12.63 14.77 1.79
CA SER A 219 -11.40 15.12 2.51
C SER A 219 -10.61 13.86 2.83
N CYS A 220 -9.34 14.03 3.15
CA CYS A 220 -8.50 12.92 3.56
C CYS A 220 -8.69 12.63 5.04
N CYS A 221 -8.98 11.38 5.38
CA CYS A 221 -9.02 11.00 6.79
C CYS A 221 -7.61 10.75 7.31
N ALA A 222 -7.14 11.58 8.24
CA ALA A 222 -5.81 11.44 8.83
C ALA A 222 -5.62 10.07 9.51
N ILE A 223 -6.70 9.46 10.03
CA ILE A 223 -6.64 8.16 10.68
C ILE A 223 -6.42 7.05 9.65
N THR A 224 -7.38 6.86 8.76
CA THR A 224 -7.39 5.72 7.84
C THR A 224 -6.53 5.92 6.60
N GLY A 225 -6.09 7.14 6.31
CA GLY A 225 -5.33 7.47 5.10
C GLY A 225 -6.14 7.31 3.81
N VAL A 226 -7.48 7.36 3.89
CA VAL A 226 -8.36 7.26 2.73
C VAL A 226 -9.31 8.44 2.65
N CYS A 227 -9.67 8.81 1.41
CA CYS A 227 -10.65 9.84 1.17
C CYS A 227 -12.04 9.41 1.67
N PHE A 228 -12.76 10.35 2.27
CA PHE A 228 -14.13 10.16 2.75
C PHE A 228 -15.00 11.35 2.36
N ASP A 229 -16.30 11.10 2.26
CA ASP A 229 -17.29 12.14 2.02
C ASP A 229 -17.42 13.07 3.24
N THR A 230 -17.24 14.37 3.02
CA THR A 230 -17.26 15.37 4.12
C THR A 230 -18.62 15.53 4.79
N THR A 231 -19.70 15.08 4.14
CA THR A 231 -21.04 15.03 4.76
C THR A 231 -21.17 13.91 5.80
N CYS A 232 -20.24 12.95 5.82
CA CYS A 232 -20.17 11.86 6.79
C CYS A 232 -19.06 12.10 7.81
N SER A 233 -19.34 12.88 8.86
CA SER A 233 -18.38 13.11 9.96
C SER A 233 -17.94 11.82 10.65
N ALA A 234 -18.81 10.81 10.72
CA ALA A 234 -18.49 9.50 11.29
C ALA A 234 -17.63 8.60 10.38
N CYS A 235 -17.35 9.01 9.13
CA CYS A 235 -16.52 8.27 8.19
C CYS A 235 -15.02 8.58 8.33
N CYS A 236 -14.63 9.49 9.22
CA CYS A 236 -13.24 9.67 9.63
C CYS A 236 -13.08 9.55 11.14
N ARG A 237 -12.97 8.31 11.59
CA ARG A 237 -12.75 7.94 13.00
C ARG A 237 -12.11 6.57 13.06
N GLU A 238 -11.62 6.20 14.23
CA GLU A 238 -11.21 4.82 14.48
C GLU A 238 -12.44 3.90 14.41
N PRO A 239 -12.41 2.87 13.54
CA PRO A 239 -13.52 1.94 13.42
C PRO A 239 -13.53 0.97 14.62
N PRO A 240 -14.70 0.39 14.97
CA PRO A 240 -14.78 -0.58 16.05
C PRO A 240 -13.78 -1.74 15.89
N ALA A 241 -13.28 -2.26 17.00
CA ALA A 241 -12.33 -3.37 16.97
C ALA A 241 -12.88 -4.58 16.19
N GLY A 242 -12.04 -5.15 15.32
CA GLY A 242 -12.42 -6.30 14.49
C GLY A 242 -13.14 -5.92 13.18
N THR A 243 -13.31 -4.62 12.91
CA THR A 243 -13.81 -4.11 11.63
C THR A 243 -12.68 -3.44 10.83
N ARG A 244 -12.92 -3.18 9.54
CA ARG A 244 -11.87 -2.67 8.63
C ARG A 244 -11.89 -1.16 8.44
N PHE A 245 -13.06 -0.53 8.31
CA PHE A 245 -13.14 0.91 8.00
C PHE A 245 -14.43 1.52 8.54
N PRO A 246 -14.43 2.80 8.94
CA PRO A 246 -15.61 3.45 9.50
C PRO A 246 -16.71 3.59 8.45
N CYS A 247 -17.95 3.39 8.87
CA CYS A 247 -19.11 3.50 8.00
C CYS A 247 -20.37 3.85 8.80
N VAL A 248 -21.40 4.32 8.09
CA VAL A 248 -22.74 4.59 8.63
C VAL A 248 -23.77 3.71 7.92
N THR A 249 -23.58 3.46 6.63
CA THR A 249 -24.41 2.61 5.78
C THR A 249 -23.52 1.68 4.96
N ASN A 250 -24.13 0.70 4.28
CA ASN A 250 -23.40 -0.21 3.40
C ASN A 250 -22.74 0.51 2.21
N ALA A 251 -23.20 1.73 1.88
CA ALA A 251 -22.65 2.53 0.79
C ALA A 251 -21.24 3.08 1.04
N GLN A 252 -20.66 2.86 2.23
CA GLN A 252 -19.24 3.16 2.51
C GLN A 252 -18.35 1.91 2.60
N CYS A 253 -18.93 0.72 2.44
CA CYS A 253 -18.19 -0.54 2.50
C CYS A 253 -17.97 -1.13 1.11
N GLN A 254 -16.87 -1.85 0.93
CA GLN A 254 -16.54 -2.43 -0.38
C GLN A 254 -17.58 -3.48 -0.79
N ARG A 255 -17.56 -3.87 -2.07
CA ARG A 255 -18.38 -4.99 -2.54
C ARG A 255 -18.06 -6.24 -1.73
N GLY A 256 -19.10 -6.94 -1.26
CA GLY A 256 -18.93 -8.11 -0.39
C GLY A 256 -18.74 -7.77 1.09
N GLU A 257 -18.92 -6.50 1.47
CA GLU A 257 -18.97 -6.06 2.86
C GLU A 257 -20.31 -5.41 3.18
N PHE A 258 -20.58 -5.31 4.48
CA PHE A 258 -21.64 -4.48 5.01
C PHE A 258 -21.15 -3.71 6.23
N CYS A 259 -21.86 -2.65 6.58
CA CYS A 259 -21.53 -1.85 7.73
C CYS A 259 -22.14 -2.50 8.98
N GLN A 260 -21.31 -2.93 9.91
CA GLN A 260 -21.71 -3.55 11.17
C GLN A 260 -21.60 -2.56 12.32
N SER A 261 -22.63 -2.52 13.18
CA SER A 261 -22.60 -1.80 14.46
C SER A 261 -23.65 -2.37 15.43
N ASP A 262 -23.75 -1.76 16.61
CA ASP A 262 -24.71 -2.12 17.65
C ASP A 262 -26.13 -1.54 17.44
N GLY A 263 -26.45 -1.00 16.25
CA GLY A 263 -27.77 -0.44 15.94
C GLY A 263 -27.93 0.00 14.49
N CYS A 264 -29.15 0.36 14.08
CA CYS A 264 -29.45 0.65 12.66
C CYS A 264 -28.79 1.94 12.15
N ASP A 265 -28.80 2.99 12.96
CA ASP A 265 -28.29 4.31 12.58
C ASP A 265 -27.02 4.70 13.33
N THR A 266 -26.42 3.74 14.06
CA THR A 266 -25.18 4.00 14.77
C THR A 266 -24.01 3.83 13.83
N PRO A 267 -23.01 4.72 13.87
CA PRO A 267 -21.85 4.53 13.03
C PRO A 267 -21.10 3.26 13.47
N GLY A 268 -20.62 2.50 12.51
CA GLY A 268 -20.04 1.18 12.67
C GLY A 268 -18.68 1.05 12.00
N GLY A 269 -18.38 -0.19 11.62
CA GLY A 269 -17.24 -0.51 10.77
C GLY A 269 -17.56 -1.60 9.75
N CYS A 270 -16.91 -1.53 8.60
CA CYS A 270 -17.09 -2.47 7.51
C CYS A 270 -16.55 -3.84 7.88
N VAL A 271 -17.38 -4.87 7.65
CA VAL A 271 -17.02 -6.27 7.83
C VAL A 271 -17.44 -7.06 6.60
N SER A 272 -16.72 -8.14 6.31
CA SER A 272 -17.06 -9.02 5.20
C SER A 272 -18.41 -9.70 5.41
N ILE A 273 -19.22 -9.71 4.37
CA ILE A 273 -20.45 -10.51 4.31
C ILE A 273 -20.05 -11.98 4.37
N ARG A 274 -20.65 -12.70 5.32
CA ARG A 274 -20.38 -14.13 5.52
C ARG A 274 -21.14 -14.96 4.49
N SER A 275 -20.51 -16.00 3.94
CA SER A 275 -21.23 -16.97 3.12
C SER A 275 -22.35 -17.65 3.94
N PRO A 276 -23.57 -17.79 3.40
CA PRO A 276 -24.67 -18.48 4.09
C PRO A 276 -24.30 -19.91 4.52
N SER A 277 -23.44 -20.58 3.74
CA SER A 277 -22.93 -21.93 4.05
C SER A 277 -22.15 -22.02 5.35
N ASN A 278 -21.66 -20.89 5.87
CA ASN A 278 -20.87 -20.81 7.10
C ASN A 278 -21.72 -20.42 8.32
N CYS A 279 -23.05 -20.35 8.16
CA CYS A 279 -23.99 -20.07 9.24
C CYS A 279 -24.56 -21.37 9.81
N SER A 280 -24.66 -21.45 11.14
CA SER A 280 -25.35 -22.55 11.78
C SER A 280 -26.85 -22.48 11.49
N GLY A 281 -27.51 -23.64 11.54
CA GLY A 281 -28.96 -23.74 11.52
C GLY A 281 -29.62 -23.51 12.88
N VAL A 282 -28.88 -23.05 13.89
CA VAL A 282 -29.42 -22.77 15.22
C VAL A 282 -30.41 -21.61 15.13
N VAL A 283 -31.60 -21.80 15.67
CA VAL A 283 -32.68 -20.81 15.63
C VAL A 283 -32.54 -19.89 16.84
N GLU A 284 -32.06 -18.68 16.59
CA GLU A 284 -31.90 -17.59 17.56
C GLU A 284 -32.35 -16.30 16.86
N GLN A 285 -33.67 -16.19 16.63
CA GLN A 285 -34.23 -15.19 15.73
C GLN A 285 -33.77 -13.77 16.08
N VAL A 286 -33.57 -12.97 15.03
CA VAL A 286 -33.26 -11.54 15.14
C VAL A 286 -34.04 -10.75 14.10
N CYS A 287 -34.37 -9.51 14.45
CA CYS A 287 -34.97 -8.56 13.53
C CYS A 287 -33.85 -7.73 12.89
N GLY A 288 -33.79 -7.72 11.57
CA GLY A 288 -32.87 -6.88 10.81
C GLY A 288 -33.34 -5.42 10.78
N CYS A 289 -32.40 -4.50 10.57
CA CYS A 289 -32.71 -3.08 10.34
C CYS A 289 -33.49 -2.82 9.04
N ASP A 290 -33.61 -3.84 8.19
CA ASP A 290 -34.46 -3.85 7.00
C ASP A 290 -35.89 -4.34 7.29
N GLY A 291 -36.22 -4.61 8.56
CA GLY A 291 -37.53 -5.09 8.99
C GLY A 291 -37.77 -6.58 8.71
N ARG A 292 -36.73 -7.35 8.37
CA ARG A 292 -36.87 -8.80 8.11
C ARG A 292 -36.40 -9.62 9.30
N THR A 293 -37.16 -10.67 9.62
CA THR A 293 -36.73 -11.67 10.60
C THR A 293 -35.73 -12.63 9.97
N TYR A 294 -34.57 -12.78 10.61
CA TYR A 294 -33.54 -13.75 10.26
C TYR A 294 -33.50 -14.89 11.29
N VAL A 295 -33.08 -16.08 10.85
CA VAL A 295 -32.97 -17.27 11.70
C VAL A 295 -31.99 -17.05 12.85
N ASN A 296 -30.90 -16.33 12.59
CA ASN A 296 -29.95 -15.85 13.59
C ASN A 296 -29.11 -14.68 13.04
N THR A 297 -28.25 -14.12 13.90
CA THR A 297 -27.34 -13.01 13.57
C THR A 297 -26.42 -13.30 12.38
N CYS A 298 -26.01 -14.56 12.20
CA CYS A 298 -25.17 -14.97 11.07
C CYS A 298 -25.91 -14.83 9.74
N TRP A 299 -27.17 -15.27 9.69
CA TRP A 299 -28.01 -15.13 8.50
C TRP A 299 -28.31 -13.66 8.17
N ALA A 300 -28.48 -12.80 9.18
CA ALA A 300 -28.59 -11.36 8.98
C ALA A 300 -27.31 -10.77 8.36
N ALA A 301 -26.15 -11.09 8.94
CA ALA A 301 -24.84 -10.66 8.42
C ALA A 301 -24.55 -11.20 7.01
N SER A 302 -25.00 -12.41 6.70
CA SER A 302 -24.91 -13.01 5.36
C SER A 302 -25.79 -12.29 4.34
N GLY A 303 -26.91 -11.72 4.79
CA GLY A 303 -27.72 -10.78 4.02
C GLY A 303 -27.20 -9.34 4.03
N GLY A 304 -26.00 -9.09 4.57
CA GLY A 304 -25.43 -7.73 4.68
C GLY A 304 -26.26 -6.79 5.56
N THR A 305 -26.98 -7.33 6.54
CA THR A 305 -27.99 -6.63 7.32
C THR A 305 -27.61 -6.59 8.79
N ARG A 306 -27.73 -5.41 9.38
CA ARG A 306 -27.54 -5.18 10.81
C ARG A 306 -28.72 -5.72 11.60
N VAL A 307 -28.44 -6.14 12.82
CA VAL A 307 -29.48 -6.53 13.77
C VAL A 307 -30.01 -5.28 14.47
N ALA A 308 -31.32 -5.08 14.41
CA ALA A 308 -32.03 -4.05 15.15
C ALA A 308 -32.25 -4.49 16.61
N HIS A 309 -32.74 -5.72 16.80
CA HIS A 309 -32.95 -6.31 18.12
C HIS A 309 -33.02 -7.86 18.04
N SER A 310 -32.92 -8.51 19.19
CA SER A 310 -33.18 -9.94 19.32
C SER A 310 -34.68 -10.27 19.23
N GLY A 311 -35.00 -11.47 18.76
CA GLY A 311 -36.38 -11.89 18.45
C GLY A 311 -36.81 -11.54 17.03
N ALA A 312 -37.96 -12.06 16.61
CA ALA A 312 -38.56 -11.73 15.32
C ALA A 312 -39.02 -10.27 15.24
N CYS A 313 -39.10 -9.72 14.03
CA CYS A 313 -39.73 -8.43 13.80
C CYS A 313 -41.25 -8.50 14.15
N PRO A 314 -41.87 -7.36 14.52
CA PRO A 314 -43.30 -7.26 14.85
C PRO A 314 -44.25 -7.69 13.72
#